data_AF-A0A3B0Q015-F1
#
_entry.id   AF-A0A3B0Q015-F1
#
_cell.length_a   1.000
_cell.length_b   1.000
_cell.length_c   1.000
_cell.angle_alpha   90.00
_cell.angle_beta   90.00
_cell.angle_gamma   90.00
#
_symmetry.space_group_name_H-M   'P 1'
#
loop_
_entity.id
_entity.type
_entity.pdbx_description
1 polymer ?
#
loop_
_entity_poly.entity_id
_entity_poly.type
_entity_poly.pdbx_seq_one_letter_code
_entity_poly.pdbx_strand_id
1 'polypeptide(L)'
;MFEVNGQKYLVGSNLYEQLIAKFNFENPKVIQKLKGSSLDKIKYQHCLYDQITGIVVLGEHVSDSDGTGLVHTAPGFGLEDFIVCKKYGIDAYVPINDEGCFDQTVHDPELVGVFYDDANKLIAQKLEARNCLLSLNFINHQAAHDW
;
A
#
# COMPACT_ATOMS: atom_id res chain seq x y z
N MET A 1 7.17 -14.23 -6.96
CA MET A 1 8.34 -13.69 -6.24
C MET A 1 9.53 -13.69 -7.18
N PHE A 2 10.20 -12.56 -7.30
CA PHE A 2 11.41 -12.39 -8.10
C PHE A 2 12.50 -11.73 -7.28
N GLU A 3 13.74 -11.84 -7.75
CA GLU A 3 14.92 -11.25 -7.15
C GLU A 3 15.60 -10.30 -8.14
N VAL A 4 16.04 -9.14 -7.64
CA VAL A 4 16.87 -8.19 -8.37
C VAL A 4 17.81 -7.52 -7.38
N ASN A 5 19.09 -7.38 -7.74
CA ASN A 5 20.12 -6.76 -6.88
C ASN A 5 20.17 -7.32 -5.44
N GLY A 6 19.93 -8.62 -5.27
CA GLY A 6 19.91 -9.30 -3.97
C GLY A 6 18.67 -9.03 -3.11
N GLN A 7 17.68 -8.28 -3.62
CA GLN A 7 16.41 -8.02 -2.96
C GLN A 7 15.28 -8.84 -3.59
N LYS A 8 14.33 -9.28 -2.76
CA LYS A 8 13.20 -10.11 -3.19
C LYS A 8 11.90 -9.33 -3.15
N TYR A 9 11.12 -9.48 -4.21
CA TYR A 9 9.85 -8.79 -4.42
C TYR A 9 8.74 -9.78 -4.73
N LEU A 10 7.54 -9.46 -4.26
CA LEU A 10 6.32 -10.22 -4.53
C LEU A 10 5.33 -9.34 -5.27
N VAL A 11 4.83 -9.83 -6.40
CA VAL A 11 3.84 -9.16 -7.25
C VAL A 11 2.90 -10.21 -7.84
N GLY A 12 1.74 -9.77 -8.33
CA GLY A 12 0.82 -10.57 -9.13
C GLY A 12 1.51 -11.08 -10.40
N SER A 13 1.34 -12.37 -10.71
CA SER A 13 2.08 -13.01 -11.81
C SER A 13 1.80 -12.36 -13.18
N ASN A 14 0.56 -11.91 -13.41
CA ASN A 14 0.14 -11.31 -14.67
C ASN A 14 0.64 -9.86 -14.84
N LEU A 15 1.01 -9.22 -13.73
CA LEU A 15 1.52 -7.84 -13.69
C LEU A 15 3.05 -7.76 -13.71
N TYR A 16 3.74 -8.91 -13.67
CA TYR A 16 5.20 -8.98 -13.53
C TYR A 16 5.94 -8.17 -14.61
N GLU A 17 5.67 -8.45 -15.89
CA GLU A 17 6.38 -7.79 -17.00
C GLU A 17 6.17 -6.27 -16.99
N GLN A 18 4.93 -5.82 -16.77
CA GLN A 18 4.59 -4.41 -16.67
C GLN A 18 5.32 -3.73 -15.50
N LEU A 19 5.40 -4.39 -14.34
CA LEU A 19 6.03 -3.82 -13.15
C LEU A 19 7.54 -3.77 -13.26
N ILE A 20 8.18 -4.80 -13.84
CA ILE A 20 9.63 -4.77 -14.11
C ILE A 20 9.99 -3.57 -15.00
N ALA A 21 9.22 -3.35 -16.07
CA ALA A 21 9.41 -2.20 -16.94
C ALA A 21 9.19 -0.88 -16.18
N LYS A 22 8.12 -0.78 -15.39
CA LYS A 22 7.80 0.41 -14.60
C LYS A 22 8.87 0.76 -13.54
N PHE A 23 9.49 -0.25 -12.94
CA PHE A 23 10.54 -0.08 -11.94
C PHE A 23 11.94 0.10 -12.54
N ASN A 24 12.07 0.00 -13.87
CA ASN A 24 13.37 0.01 -14.56
C ASN A 24 14.37 -1.01 -13.98
N PHE A 25 13.88 -2.19 -13.61
CA PHE A 25 14.72 -3.25 -13.05
C PHE A 25 15.44 -4.02 -14.15
N GLU A 26 16.76 -4.10 -14.03
CA GLU A 26 17.61 -4.88 -14.94
C GLU A 26 17.84 -6.30 -14.39
N ASN A 27 17.82 -7.29 -15.30
CA ASN A 27 18.10 -8.70 -14.99
C ASN A 27 17.29 -9.29 -13.81
N PRO A 28 15.98 -9.04 -13.68
CA PRO A 28 15.18 -9.66 -12.63
C PRO A 28 15.04 -11.17 -12.87
N LYS A 29 15.08 -11.95 -11.78
CA LYS A 29 14.96 -13.40 -11.83
C LYS A 29 13.77 -13.88 -11.03
N VAL A 30 12.82 -14.54 -11.68
CA VAL A 30 11.73 -15.22 -10.96
C VAL A 30 12.32 -16.38 -10.16
N ILE A 31 12.14 -16.37 -8.84
CA ILE A 31 12.68 -17.38 -7.92
C ILE A 31 11.61 -18.31 -7.35
N GLN A 32 10.35 -17.87 -7.30
CA GLN A 32 9.26 -18.69 -6.77
C GLN A 32 7.89 -18.17 -7.23
N LYS A 33 6.95 -19.09 -7.46
CA LYS A 33 5.52 -18.80 -7.59
C LYS A 33 4.79 -19.29 -6.35
N LEU A 34 3.89 -18.45 -5.83
CA LEU A 34 3.11 -18.70 -4.63
C LEU A 34 1.63 -18.56 -4.99
N LYS A 35 0.76 -19.37 -4.38
CA LYS A 35 -0.68 -19.19 -4.51
C LYS A 35 -1.09 -18.06 -3.57
N GLY A 36 -1.90 -17.09 -4.02
CA GLY A 36 -2.33 -15.97 -3.16
C GLY A 36 -2.94 -16.45 -1.84
N SER A 37 -3.72 -17.53 -1.88
CA SER A 37 -4.31 -18.16 -0.69
C SER A 37 -3.30 -18.68 0.34
N SER A 38 -2.04 -18.92 -0.03
CA SER A 38 -1.00 -19.34 0.94
C SER A 38 -0.38 -18.16 1.69
N LEU A 39 -0.75 -16.92 1.34
CA LEU A 39 -0.25 -15.71 1.98
C LEU A 39 -1.16 -15.24 3.12
N ASP A 40 -2.32 -15.89 3.31
CA ASP A 40 -3.30 -15.50 4.31
C ASP A 40 -2.67 -15.41 5.71
N LYS A 41 -2.90 -14.27 6.39
CA LYS A 41 -2.42 -13.96 7.74
C LYS A 41 -0.91 -13.91 7.94
N ILE A 42 -0.12 -13.93 6.86
CA ILE A 42 1.32 -13.64 6.98
C ILE A 42 1.49 -12.21 7.51
N LYS A 43 2.35 -12.06 8.51
CA LYS A 43 2.67 -10.76 9.09
C LYS A 43 3.69 -10.03 8.24
N TYR A 44 3.55 -8.71 8.15
CA TYR A 44 4.54 -7.84 7.53
C TYR A 44 4.81 -6.61 8.40
N GLN A 45 5.99 -6.02 8.22
CA GLN A 45 6.38 -4.78 8.85
C GLN A 45 5.97 -3.60 7.96
N HIS A 46 5.39 -2.54 8.53
CA HIS A 46 5.12 -1.31 7.80
C HIS A 46 6.43 -0.64 7.40
N CYS A 47 6.53 -0.16 6.15
CA CYS A 47 7.78 0.37 5.60
C CYS A 47 8.24 1.70 6.24
N LEU A 48 7.31 2.52 6.73
CA LEU A 48 7.60 3.81 7.36
C LEU A 48 7.71 3.76 8.89
N TYR A 49 7.02 2.81 9.53
CA TYR A 49 6.75 2.84 10.97
C TYR A 49 7.14 1.51 11.58
N ASP A 50 8.31 1.46 12.22
CA ASP A 50 8.93 0.24 12.73
C ASP A 50 8.10 -0.43 13.85
N GLN A 51 7.21 0.32 14.50
CA GLN A 51 6.28 -0.18 15.52
C GLN A 51 4.98 -0.77 14.95
N ILE A 52 4.71 -0.61 13.65
CA ILE A 52 3.45 -1.02 13.03
C ILE A 52 3.64 -2.30 12.22
N THR A 53 2.90 -3.34 12.58
CA THR A 53 2.82 -4.57 11.79
C THR A 53 1.43 -4.74 11.20
N GLY A 54 1.34 -5.30 10.01
CA GLY A 54 0.09 -5.71 9.39
C GLY A 54 0.02 -7.21 9.15
N ILE A 55 -1.12 -7.66 8.67
CA ILE A 55 -1.32 -9.02 8.15
C ILE A 55 -1.80 -8.95 6.71
N VAL A 56 -1.41 -9.91 5.89
CA VAL A 56 -2.03 -10.12 4.59
C VAL A 56 -3.43 -10.70 4.80
N VAL A 57 -4.42 -10.12 4.11
CA VAL A 57 -5.81 -10.60 4.08
C VAL A 57 -6.19 -11.01 2.67
N LEU A 58 -7.09 -11.99 2.54
CA LEU A 58 -7.64 -12.37 1.25
C LEU A 58 -8.84 -11.49 0.88
N GLY A 59 -8.70 -10.70 -0.19
CA GLY A 59 -9.76 -9.86 -0.75
C GLY A 59 -10.15 -10.30 -2.16
N GLU A 60 -11.44 -10.44 -2.43
CA GLU A 60 -11.98 -10.81 -3.76
C GLU A 60 -12.08 -9.61 -4.71
N HIS A 61 -11.98 -8.39 -4.18
CA HIS A 61 -12.02 -7.14 -4.95
C HIS A 61 -10.71 -6.84 -5.69
N VAL A 62 -9.64 -7.59 -5.40
CA VAL A 62 -8.32 -7.39 -6.03
C VAL A 62 -8.34 -7.92 -7.46
N SER A 63 -8.03 -7.06 -8.43
CA SER A 63 -7.85 -7.46 -9.83
C SER A 63 -6.39 -7.73 -10.18
N ASP A 64 -6.17 -8.42 -11.29
CA ASP A 64 -4.85 -8.66 -11.88
C ASP A 64 -4.58 -7.80 -13.12
N SER A 65 -5.42 -6.77 -13.34
CA SER A 65 -5.36 -5.88 -14.51
C SER A 65 -4.58 -4.59 -14.27
N ASP A 66 -4.43 -4.15 -13.01
CA ASP A 66 -3.70 -2.93 -12.65
C ASP A 66 -3.08 -3.04 -11.24
N GLY A 67 -2.22 -2.09 -10.90
CA GLY A 67 -1.51 -2.04 -9.62
C GLY A 67 -0.41 -3.10 -9.53
N THR A 68 -0.32 -3.77 -8.38
CA THR A 68 0.74 -4.77 -8.14
C THR A 68 0.23 -6.19 -7.90
N GLY A 69 -1.10 -6.36 -7.84
CA GLY A 69 -1.75 -7.58 -7.32
C GLY A 69 -1.68 -7.70 -5.79
N LEU A 70 -1.10 -6.71 -5.11
CA LEU A 70 -1.18 -6.50 -3.66
C LEU A 70 -1.81 -5.11 -3.43
N VAL A 71 -2.89 -5.08 -2.65
CA VAL A 71 -3.65 -3.86 -2.34
C VAL A 71 -3.38 -3.47 -0.90
N HIS A 72 -3.04 -2.20 -0.68
CA HIS A 72 -3.01 -1.64 0.66
C HIS A 72 -4.46 -1.41 1.13
N THR A 73 -4.78 -1.91 2.32
CA THR A 73 -6.14 -1.89 2.86
C THR A 73 -6.22 -0.93 4.05
N ALA A 74 -7.10 0.06 3.96
CA ALA A 74 -7.35 1.08 4.97
C ALA A 74 -8.87 1.14 5.29
N PRO A 75 -9.36 0.33 6.27
CA PRO A 75 -10.80 0.13 6.50
C PRO A 75 -11.59 1.38 6.92
N GLY A 76 -10.90 2.47 7.26
CA GLY A 76 -11.52 3.77 7.52
C GLY A 76 -11.87 4.59 6.27
N PHE A 77 -11.33 4.23 5.11
CA PHE A 77 -11.36 5.07 3.90
C PHE A 77 -11.91 4.35 2.65
N GLY A 78 -12.34 3.09 2.77
CA GLY A 78 -12.88 2.31 1.65
C GLY A 78 -13.90 1.26 2.10
N LEU A 79 -14.99 1.12 1.34
CA LEU A 79 -16.04 0.15 1.66
C LEU A 79 -15.56 -1.30 1.55
N GLU A 80 -14.83 -1.62 0.47
CA GLU A 80 -14.30 -2.96 0.24
C GLU A 80 -13.24 -3.34 1.29
N ASP A 81 -12.42 -2.37 1.67
CA ASP A 81 -11.44 -2.47 2.76
C ASP A 81 -12.12 -2.76 4.09
N PHE A 82 -13.17 -2.01 4.42
CA PHE A 82 -13.96 -2.24 5.63
C PHE A 82 -14.56 -3.64 5.66
N ILE A 83 -15.17 -4.09 4.57
CA ILE A 83 -15.81 -5.41 4.47
C ILE A 83 -14.78 -6.53 4.64
N VAL A 84 -13.61 -6.43 4.01
CA VAL A 84 -12.57 -7.47 4.16
C VAL A 84 -11.98 -7.44 5.58
N CYS A 85 -11.58 -6.28 6.10
CA CYS A 85 -10.99 -6.14 7.44
C CYS A 85 -11.91 -6.64 8.54
N LYS A 86 -13.22 -6.38 8.44
CA LYS A 86 -14.22 -6.86 9.39
C LYS A 86 -14.23 -8.38 9.52
N LYS A 87 -14.00 -9.13 8.43
CA LYS A 87 -13.91 -10.61 8.46
C LYS A 87 -12.68 -11.11 9.24
N TYR A 88 -11.65 -10.28 9.35
CA TYR A 88 -10.40 -10.57 10.06
C TYR A 88 -10.35 -9.94 11.46
N GLY A 89 -11.41 -9.23 11.88
CA GLY A 89 -11.44 -8.54 13.17
C GLY A 89 -10.49 -7.34 13.24
N ILE A 90 -10.25 -6.68 12.10
CA ILE A 90 -9.46 -5.45 12.02
C ILE A 90 -10.43 -4.27 12.02
N ASP A 91 -10.28 -3.39 13.01
CA ASP A 91 -11.13 -2.22 13.18
C ASP A 91 -10.75 -1.09 12.21
N ALA A 92 -11.73 -0.21 11.95
CA ALA A 92 -11.51 1.00 11.16
C ALA A 92 -10.62 1.98 11.94
N TYR A 93 -9.68 2.60 11.24
CA TYR A 93 -8.78 3.62 11.77
C TYR A 93 -8.86 4.85 10.87
N VAL A 94 -9.27 5.98 11.45
CA VAL A 94 -9.50 7.25 10.74
C VAL A 94 -8.89 8.38 11.59
N PRO A 95 -7.62 8.73 11.36
CA PRO A 95 -6.94 9.78 12.12
C PRO A 95 -7.13 11.17 11.49
N ILE A 96 -8.31 11.46 10.96
CA ILE A 96 -8.62 12.71 10.24
C ILE A 96 -9.83 13.36 10.90
N ASN A 97 -9.73 14.68 11.17
CA ASN A 97 -10.81 15.48 11.74
C ASN A 97 -11.79 16.01 10.66
N ASP A 98 -12.83 16.72 11.09
CA ASP A 98 -13.86 17.27 10.20
C ASP A 98 -13.34 18.35 9.23
N GLU A 99 -12.12 18.87 9.44
CA GLU A 99 -11.45 19.84 8.57
C GLU A 99 -10.56 19.16 7.50
N GLY A 100 -10.48 17.82 7.51
CA GLY A 100 -9.60 17.07 6.62
C GLY A 100 -8.13 17.07 7.06
N CYS A 101 -7.86 17.43 8.31
CA CYS A 101 -6.52 17.47 8.89
C CYS A 101 -6.30 16.26 9.80
N PHE A 102 -5.05 15.78 9.90
CA PHE A 102 -4.74 14.68 10.83
C PHE A 102 -4.88 15.12 12.29
N ASP A 103 -5.50 14.26 13.11
CA ASP A 103 -5.70 14.49 14.54
C ASP A 103 -4.61 13.81 15.40
N GLN A 104 -4.74 13.91 16.73
CA GLN A 104 -3.77 13.36 17.69
C GLN A 104 -3.71 11.83 17.71
N THR A 105 -4.64 11.13 17.05
CA THR A 105 -4.66 9.66 16.98
C THR A 105 -3.72 9.12 15.90
N VAL A 106 -3.19 9.99 15.03
CA VAL A 106 -2.24 9.61 13.99
C VAL A 106 -0.97 9.00 14.59
N HIS A 107 -0.49 7.90 14.01
CA HIS A 107 0.76 7.26 14.44
C HIS A 107 2.04 8.07 14.16
N ASP A 108 1.98 9.01 13.23
CA ASP A 108 3.10 9.88 12.83
C ASP A 108 2.88 11.30 13.36
N PRO A 109 3.54 11.69 14.46
CA PRO A 109 3.33 12.99 15.08
C PRO A 109 3.61 14.18 14.16
N GLU A 110 4.42 14.00 13.12
CA GLU A 110 4.72 15.06 12.14
C GLU A 110 3.52 15.37 11.22
N LEU A 111 2.51 14.50 11.19
CA LEU A 111 1.30 14.71 10.39
C LEU A 111 0.22 15.49 11.15
N VAL A 112 0.28 15.58 12.48
CA VAL A 112 -0.76 16.25 13.28
C VAL A 112 -1.00 17.68 12.77
N GLY A 113 -2.25 17.98 12.41
CA GLY A 113 -2.66 19.28 11.87
C GLY A 113 -2.38 19.50 10.38
N VAL A 114 -1.75 18.54 9.70
CA VAL A 114 -1.50 18.60 8.25
C VAL A 114 -2.77 18.20 7.51
N PHE A 115 -3.12 18.95 6.46
CA PHE A 115 -4.23 18.60 5.57
C PHE A 115 -3.91 17.34 4.76
N TYR A 116 -4.89 16.45 4.57
CA TYR A 116 -4.64 15.11 4.00
C TYR A 116 -3.93 15.14 2.64
N ASP A 117 -4.22 16.13 1.79
CA ASP A 117 -3.61 16.21 0.46
C ASP A 117 -2.15 16.70 0.53
N ASP A 118 -1.86 17.65 1.42
CA ASP A 118 -0.48 18.11 1.67
C ASP A 118 0.41 16.99 2.23
N ALA A 119 -0.20 16.08 3.01
CA ALA A 119 0.49 14.91 3.55
C ALA A 119 1.01 13.96 2.46
N ASN A 120 0.38 13.90 1.27
CA ASN A 120 0.84 13.04 0.17
C ASN A 120 2.31 13.32 -0.18
N LYS A 121 2.71 14.60 -0.21
CA LYS A 121 4.08 15.00 -0.49
C LYS A 121 5.05 14.61 0.62
N LEU A 122 4.65 14.81 1.88
CA LEU A 122 5.44 14.46 3.06
C LEU A 122 5.68 12.94 3.14
N ILE A 123 4.65 12.14 2.88
CA ILE A 123 4.74 10.68 2.85
C ILE A 123 5.66 10.19 1.71
N ALA A 124 5.55 10.76 0.51
CA ALA A 124 6.44 10.42 -0.59
C ALA A 124 7.92 10.66 -0.25
N GLN A 125 8.22 11.81 0.39
CA GLN A 125 9.58 12.13 0.87
C GLN A 125 10.06 11.15 1.94
N LYS A 126 9.21 10.75 2.90
CA LYS A 126 9.54 9.75 3.92
C LYS A 126 9.82 8.37 3.29
N LEU A 127 9.03 7.96 2.30
CA LEU A 127 9.22 6.70 1.58
C LEU A 127 10.55 6.68 0.81
N GLU A 128 10.89 7.78 0.14
CA GLU A 128 12.18 7.95 -0.55
C GLU A 128 13.34 7.90 0.44
N ALA A 129 13.27 8.65 1.55
CA ALA A 129 14.31 8.68 2.57
C ALA A 129 14.56 7.31 3.23
N ARG A 130 13.55 6.44 3.31
CA ARG A 130 13.68 5.06 3.81
C ARG A 130 13.96 4.03 2.72
N ASN A 131 14.23 4.44 1.47
CA ASN A 131 14.43 3.55 0.32
C ASN A 131 13.29 2.52 0.12
N CYS A 132 12.06 2.95 0.42
CA CYS A 132 10.84 2.13 0.29
C CYS A 132 9.98 2.54 -0.93
N LEU A 133 10.40 3.57 -1.66
CA LEU A 133 9.75 4.06 -2.87
C LEU A 133 10.40 3.44 -4.11
N LEU A 134 9.67 2.59 -4.84
CA LEU A 134 10.18 1.99 -6.09
C LEU A 134 9.90 2.85 -7.32
N SER A 135 8.79 3.58 -7.33
CA SER A 135 8.38 4.39 -8.47
C SER A 135 7.36 5.43 -8.01
N LEU A 136 7.51 6.66 -8.48
CA LEU A 136 6.58 7.76 -8.28
C LEU A 136 6.15 8.29 -9.64
N ASN A 137 4.84 8.33 -9.90
CA ASN A 137 4.28 8.85 -11.14
C ASN A 137 3.03 9.67 -10.81
N PHE A 138 2.74 10.65 -11.66
CA PHE A 138 1.50 11.42 -11.60
C PHE A 138 0.52 10.84 -12.62
N ILE A 139 -0.70 10.54 -12.17
CA ILE A 139 -1.75 9.92 -12.99
C ILE A 139 -2.98 10.83 -12.97
N ASN A 140 -3.44 11.24 -14.15
CA ASN A 140 -4.69 11.96 -14.29
C ASN A 140 -5.84 10.96 -14.46
N HIS A 141 -6.79 11.00 -13.53
CA HIS A 141 -8.01 10.19 -13.57
C HIS A 141 -9.19 10.99 -13.01
N GLN A 142 -10.41 10.50 -13.21
CA GLN A 142 -11.59 11.13 -12.64
C GLN A 142 -11.65 10.87 -11.14
N ALA A 143 -11.73 11.94 -10.35
CA ALA A 143 -11.96 11.89 -8.92
C ALA A 143 -13.30 12.54 -8.59
N ALA A 144 -13.94 12.08 -7.51
CA ALA A 144 -15.13 12.72 -6.98
C ALA A 144 -14.75 14.06 -6.35
N HIS A 145 -15.49 15.11 -6.68
CA HIS A 145 -15.39 16.43 -6.06
C HIS A 145 -16.73 16.79 -5.43
N ASP A 146 -16.71 17.63 -4.40
CA ASP A 146 -17.93 18.25 -3.88
C ASP A 146 -18.64 19.02 -5.01
N TRP A 147 -19.97 19.06 -4.93
CA TRP A 147 -20.88 19.44 -6.02
C TRP A 147 -21.02 20.96 -6.22
#